data_AF-A0A662S339-F1
#
_entry.id   AF-A0A662S339-F1
#
_cell.length_a   1.000
_cell.length_b   1.000
_cell.length_c   1.000
_cell.angle_alpha   90.00
_cell.angle_beta   90.00
_cell.angle_gamma   90.00
#
_symmetry.space_group_name_H-M   'P 1'
#
loop_
_entity.id
_entity.type
_entity.pdbx_description
1 polymer ?
#
loop_
_entity_poly.entity_id
_entity_poly.type
_entity_poly.pdbx_seq_one_letter_code
_entity_poly.pdbx_strand_id
1 'polypeptide(L)' 'MRILGRIVPFPLRRGLSLEASRERVRRHLREVIAEVRVVNPAASEAAEALARLMVGLLTASEREARELARLLGVGGE' A
#
# COMPACT_ATOMS: atom_id res chain seq x y z
N MET A 1 -0.91 1.82 -25.53
CA MET A 1 -0.75 2.34 -24.15
C MET A 1 -0.31 1.19 -23.26
N ARG A 2 0.95 1.21 -22.81
CA ARG A 2 1.57 0.18 -21.95
C ARG A 2 1.86 0.84 -20.61
N ILE A 3 0.99 0.64 -19.61
CA ILE A 3 1.26 1.01 -18.22
C ILE A 3 1.56 -0.30 -17.48
N LEU A 4 2.72 -0.88 -17.78
CA LEU A 4 3.25 -2.05 -17.09
C LEU A 4 4.76 -1.87 -17.04
N GLY A 5 5.34 -1.81 -15.83
CA GLY A 5 6.78 -2.05 -15.68
C GLY A 5 7.59 -1.02 -14.91
N ARG A 6 7.03 -0.26 -13.96
CA ARG A 6 7.87 0.45 -13.00
C ARG A 6 7.44 0.23 -11.55
N ILE A 7 7.33 -1.04 -11.18
CA ILE A 7 7.57 -1.44 -9.79
C ILE A 7 9.06 -1.21 -9.57
N VAL A 8 9.39 -0.07 -8.97
CA VAL A 8 10.77 0.27 -8.62
C VAL A 8 11.27 -0.84 -7.69
N PRO A 9 12.37 -1.54 -8.02
CA PRO A 9 12.93 -2.54 -7.12
C PRO A 9 13.29 -1.84 -5.82
N PHE A 10 12.63 -2.23 -4.73
CA PHE A 10 12.79 -1.67 -3.39
C PHE A 10 14.22 -1.99 -2.93
N PRO A 11 15.15 -1.01 -2.88
CA PRO A 11 16.45 -1.29 -2.33
C PRO A 11 16.27 -1.29 -0.81
N LEU A 12 16.19 -2.49 -0.23
CA LEU A 12 16.32 -2.70 1.22
C LEU A 12 17.75 -2.29 1.63
N ARG A 13 18.03 -0.98 1.68
CA ARG A 13 19.25 -0.45 2.27
C ARG A 13 19.22 -0.80 3.76
N ARG A 14 20.09 -1.71 4.18
CA ARG A 14 20.35 -2.05 5.59
C ARG A 14 20.51 -0.74 6.39
N GLY A 15 19.64 -0.52 7.37
CA GLY A 15 19.74 0.61 8.30
C GLY A 15 18.56 1.59 8.31
N LEU A 16 17.53 1.42 7.47
CA LEU A 16 16.31 2.22 7.60
C LEU A 16 15.47 1.68 8.75
N SER A 17 15.22 2.53 9.76
CA SER A 17 14.31 2.19 10.85
C SER A 17 12.94 1.78 10.28
N LEU A 18 12.28 0.85 10.96
CA LEU A 18 10.94 0.40 10.59
C LEU A 18 9.99 1.59 10.39
N GLU A 19 10.15 2.63 11.22
CA GLU A 19 9.44 3.91 11.11
C GLU A 19 9.73 4.66 9.80
N ALA A 20 10.99 4.74 9.36
CA ALA A 20 11.34 5.37 8.08
C ALA A 20 10.75 4.62 6.88
N SER A 21 10.63 3.29 6.98
CA SER A 21 9.95 2.48 5.96
C SER A 21 8.43 2.71 5.99
N ARG A 22 7.81 2.77 7.17
CA ARG A 22 6.39 3.09 7.33
C ARG A 22 6.03 4.46 6.76
N GLU A 23 6.84 5.48 7.05
CA GLU A 23 6.58 6.83 6.57
C GLU A 23 6.68 6.93 5.04
N ARG A 24 7.62 6.21 4.42
CA ARG A 24 7.68 6.13 2.95
C ARG A 24 6.46 5.49 2.33
N VAL A 25 5.95 4.41 2.92
CA VAL A 25 4.72 3.76 2.41
C VAL A 25 3.52 4.70 2.56
N ARG A 26 3.40 5.40 3.69
CA ARG A 26 2.34 6.42 3.87
C ARG A 26 2.42 7.52 2.81
N ARG A 27 3.61 8.03 2.53
CA ARG A 27 3.83 9.03 1.48
C ARG A 27 3.40 8.49 0.11
N HIS A 28 3.84 7.29 -0.24
CA HIS A 28 3.49 6.67 -1.52
C HIS A 28 1.97 6.47 -1.68
N LEU A 29 1.29 6.01 -0.63
CA LEU A 29 -0.17 5.86 -0.65
C LEU A 29 -0.89 7.19 -0.89
N ARG A 30 -0.42 8.30 -0.29
CA ARG A 30 -0.97 9.64 -0.55
C ARG A 30 -0.79 10.06 -2.00
N GLU A 31 0.38 9.79 -2.59
CA GLU A 31 0.66 10.10 -4.00
C GLU A 31 -0.27 9.31 -4.92
N VAL A 32 -0.44 8.01 -4.69
CA VAL A 32 -1.37 7.16 -5.46
C VAL A 32 -2.82 7.63 -5.34
N ILE A 33 -3.30 7.99 -4.14
CA ILE A 33 -4.67 8.51 -3.97
C ILE A 33 -4.86 9.81 -4.75
N ALA A 34 -3.87 10.71 -4.72
CA ALA A 34 -3.93 11.96 -5.47
C ALA A 34 -4.05 11.70 -6.97
N GLU A 35 -3.30 10.73 -7.50
CA GLU A 35 -3.40 10.30 -8.90
C GLU A 35 -4.78 9.69 -9.20
N VAL A 36 -5.28 8.79 -8.34
CA VAL A 36 -6.61 8.17 -8.52
C VAL A 36 -7.70 9.24 -8.53
N ARG A 37 -7.63 10.25 -7.67
CA ARG A 37 -8.61 11.34 -7.63
C ARG A 37 -8.65 12.14 -8.94
N VAL A 38 -7.52 12.25 -9.63
CA VAL A 38 -7.44 12.93 -10.95
C VAL A 38 -7.93 12.01 -12.07
N VAL A 39 -7.51 10.75 -12.09
CA VAL A 39 -7.77 9.81 -13.20
C VAL A 39 -9.17 9.20 -13.12
N ASN A 40 -9.65 8.90 -11.90
CA ASN A 40 -10.94 8.31 -11.63
C ASN A 40 -11.50 8.78 -10.27
N PRO A 41 -12.14 9.96 -10.21
CA PRO A 41 -12.69 10.52 -8.98
C PRO A 41 -13.65 9.58 -8.25
N ALA A 42 -14.45 8.81 -8.99
CA ALA A 42 -15.42 7.87 -8.43
C ALA A 42 -14.75 6.71 -7.67
N ALA A 43 -13.49 6.39 -7.98
CA ALA A 43 -12.70 5.39 -7.27
C ALA A 43 -11.89 5.96 -6.09
N SER A 44 -11.88 7.29 -5.89
CA SER A 44 -11.05 7.93 -4.85
C SER A 44 -11.40 7.46 -3.44
N GLU A 45 -12.69 7.30 -3.11
CA GLU A 45 -13.11 6.81 -1.80
C GLU A 45 -12.65 5.36 -1.54
N ALA A 46 -12.79 4.49 -2.54
CA ALA A 46 -12.33 3.11 -2.44
C ALA A 46 -10.80 3.03 -2.29
N ALA A 47 -10.05 3.88 -3.00
CA ALA A 47 -8.60 3.98 -2.89
C ALA A 47 -8.16 4.49 -1.50
N GLU A 48 -8.88 5.47 -0.93
CA GLU A 48 -8.64 5.94 0.43
C GLU A 48 -8.91 4.86 1.48
N ALA A 49 -10.00 4.10 1.33
CA ALA A 49 -10.32 2.99 2.22
C ALA A 49 -9.23 1.91 2.18
N LEU A 50 -8.77 1.53 0.98
CA LEU A 50 -7.69 0.56 0.81
C LEU A 50 -6.37 1.06 1.43
N ALA A 51 -6.02 2.33 1.23
CA ALA A 51 -4.81 2.90 1.81
C ALA A 51 -4.84 2.89 3.35
N ARG A 52 -6.00 3.15 3.97
CA ARG A 52 -6.15 3.04 5.43
C ARG A 52 -5.93 1.61 5.91
N LEU A 53 -6.47 0.62 5.20
CA LEU A 53 -6.23 -0.80 5.51
C LEU A 53 -4.75 -1.16 5.39
N MET A 54 -4.08 -0.72 4.33
CA MET A 54 -2.65 -0.94 4.14
C MET A 54 -1.79 -0.29 5.23
N VAL A 55 -2.15 0.92 5.69
CA VAL A 55 -1.46 1.54 6.83
C VAL A 55 -1.69 0.75 8.11
N GLY A 56 -2.92 0.28 8.35
CA GLY A 56 -3.24 -0.60 9.48
C GLY A 56 -2.37 -1.86 9.49
N LEU A 57 -2.21 -2.50 8.33
CA LEU A 57 -1.35 -3.68 8.17
C LEU A 57 0.12 -3.44 8.56
N LEU A 58 0.67 -2.27 8.23
CA LEU A 58 2.07 -1.95 8.55
C LEU A 58 2.33 -1.84 10.07
N THR A 59 1.26 -1.62 10.84
CA THR A 59 1.28 -1.54 12.30
C THR A 59 0.70 -2.78 12.98
N ALA A 60 0.07 -3.66 12.21
CA ALA A 60 -0.56 -4.88 12.70
C ALA A 60 0.50 -5.91 13.13
N SER A 61 0.14 -6.74 14.10
CA SER A 61 0.89 -7.95 14.39
C SER A 61 0.88 -8.90 13.19
N GLU A 62 1.87 -9.79 13.12
CA GLU A 62 1.96 -10.81 12.06
C GLU A 62 0.68 -11.67 11.91
N ARG A 63 -0.06 -11.85 13.01
CA ARG A 63 -1.33 -12.58 13.03
C ARG A 63 -2.44 -11.78 12.36
N GLU A 64 -2.59 -10.52 12.72
CA GLU A 64 -3.57 -9.61 12.14
C GLU A 64 -3.31 -9.35 10.65
N ALA A 65 -2.04 -9.27 10.24
CA ALA A 65 -1.67 -9.11 8.84
C ALA A 65 -2.07 -10.33 7.99
N ARG A 66 -1.89 -11.55 8.51
CA ARG A 66 -2.33 -12.79 7.86
C ARG A 66 -3.85 -12.91 7.77
N GLU A 67 -4.56 -12.53 8.83
CA GLU A 67 -6.03 -12.53 8.86
C GLU A 67 -6.60 -11.59 7.78
N LEU A 68 -6.05 -10.38 7.67
CA LEU A 68 -6.51 -9.41 6.69
C LEU A 68 -6.13 -9.80 5.26
N ALA A 69 -4.94 -10.39 5.03
CA ALA A 69 -4.57 -10.92 3.73
C ALA A 69 -5.58 -11.98 3.23
N ARG A 70 -6.05 -12.87 4.13
CA ARG A 70 -7.13 -13.82 3.81
C ARG A 70 -8.43 -13.11 3.45
N LEU A 71 -8.85 -12.12 4.25
CA LEU A 71 -10.09 -11.36 4.00
C LEU A 71 -10.06 -10.61 2.67
N LEU A 72 -8.88 -10.15 2.25
CA LEU A 72 -8.66 -9.49 0.96
C LEU A 72 -8.47 -10.48 -0.21
N GLY A 73 -8.50 -11.79 0.04
CA GLY A 73 -8.26 -12.82 -0.98
C GLY A 73 -6.81 -12.85 -1.50
N VAL A 74 -5.87 -12.22 -0.80
CA VAL A 74 -4.46 -12.16 -1.18
C VAL A 74 -3.75 -13.36 -0.54
N GLY A 75 -3.46 -14.40 -1.34
CA GLY A 75 -2.76 -15.61 -0.89
C GLY A 75 -3.51 -16.94 -1.09
N GLY A 76 -4.53 -16.96 -1.94
CA GLY A 76 -5.12 -18.19 -2.47
C GLY A 76 -4.51 -18.52 -3.84
N GLU A 77 -3.67 -19.57 -3.85
CA GLU A 77 -2.97 -20.24 -4.97
C GLU A 77 -2.03 -19.41 -5.85
#